data_AF-A0A848K463-F1
#
_entry.id   AF-A0A848K463-F1
#
_cell.length_a   1.000
_cell.length_b   1.000
_cell.length_c   1.000
_cell.angle_alpha   90.00
_cell.angle_beta   90.00
_cell.angle_gamma   90.00
#
_symmetry.space_group_name_H-M   'P 1'
#
loop_
_entity.id
_entity.type
_entity.pdbx_description
1 polymer ?
#
loop_
_entity_poly.entity_id
_entity_poly.type
_entity_poly.pdbx_seq_one_letter_code
_entity_poly.pdbx_strand_id
1 'polypeptide(L)' 'MNVLIEMTALSMSRSASCGDAEKLAAWFEAKARLHEHLAAEGGADRARESALAVQAHEHSLRLLRTRAVA' A
#
# COMPACT_ATOMS: atom_id res chain seq x y z
N MET A 1 -9.90 -12.76 -3.63
CA MET A 1 -9.90 -11.32 -3.25
C MET A 1 -10.77 -10.59 -4.26
N ASN A 2 -11.63 -9.65 -3.88
CA ASN A 2 -12.30 -8.80 -4.86
C ASN A 2 -11.53 -7.47 -4.93
N VAL A 3 -10.74 -7.30 -5.99
CA VAL A 3 -9.85 -6.14 -6.22
C VAL A 3 -10.61 -4.82 -6.11
N LEU A 4 -11.83 -4.74 -6.65
CA LEU A 4 -12.62 -3.50 -6.61
C LEU A 4 -13.04 -3.13 -5.18
N ILE A 5 -13.34 -4.12 -4.34
CA ILE A 5 -13.66 -3.90 -2.92
C ILE A 5 -12.41 -3.38 -2.19
N GLU A 6 -11.25 -4.02 -2.41
CA GLU A 6 -9.96 -3.61 -1.81
C GLU A 6 -9.55 -2.19 -2.25
N MET A 7 -9.66 -1.87 -3.55
CA MET A 7 -9.37 -0.53 -4.07
C MET A 7 -10.30 0.53 -3.47
N THR A 8 -11.58 0.19 -3.28
CA THR A 8 -12.57 1.10 -2.67
C THR A 8 -12.24 1.32 -1.19
N ALA A 9 -11.94 0.27 -0.44
CA ALA A 9 -11.54 0.36 0.95
C ALA A 9 -10.25 1.18 1.15
N LEU A 10 -9.24 0.97 0.29
CA LEU A 10 -8.01 1.76 0.29
C LEU A 10 -8.27 3.23 -0.03
N SER A 11 -9.13 3.51 -1.02
CA SER A 11 -9.45 4.89 -1.40
C SER A 11 -10.13 5.66 -0.27
N MET A 12 -11.07 5.02 0.44
CA MET A 12 -11.79 5.64 1.56
C MET A 12 -10.93 5.80 2.81
N SER A 13 -10.05 4.83 3.10
CA SER A 13 -9.23 4.82 4.33
C SER A 13 -8.03 5.77 4.28
N ARG A 14 -7.63 6.28 3.10
CA ARG A 14 -6.48 7.20 2.94
C ARG A 14 -6.63 8.45 3.80
N SER A 15 -7.80 9.11 3.74
CA SER A 15 -8.06 10.35 4.48
C SER A 15 -8.03 10.14 6.00
N ALA A 16 -8.57 9.01 6.46
CA ALA A 16 -8.59 8.64 7.87
C ALA A 16 -7.22 8.25 8.42
N SER A 17 -6.28 7.88 7.55
CA SER A 17 -4.90 7.55 7.90
C SER A 17 -4.01 8.78 8.00
N CYS A 18 -4.47 9.94 7.52
CA CYS A 18 -3.72 11.18 7.51
C CYS A 18 -3.73 11.82 8.92
N GLY A 19 -2.64 11.68 9.66
CA GLY A 19 -2.49 12.20 11.03
C GLY A 19 -1.91 11.19 12.02
N ASP A 20 -1.85 9.92 11.64
CA ASP A 20 -1.26 8.85 12.43
C ASP A 20 -0.28 8.07 11.55
N ALA A 21 1.02 8.15 11.88
CA ALA A 21 2.08 7.53 11.11
C ALA A 21 1.95 6.00 11.03
N GLU A 22 1.42 5.35 12.06
CA GLU A 22 1.21 3.90 12.08
C GLU A 22 0.05 3.50 11.19
N LYS A 23 -1.07 4.24 11.24
CA LYS A 23 -2.21 4.01 10.33
C LYS A 23 -1.83 4.30 8.89
N LEU A 24 -1.04 5.34 8.65
CA LEU A 24 -0.55 5.65 7.31
C LEU A 24 0.42 4.57 6.79
N ALA A 25 1.30 4.05 7.64
CA ALA A 25 2.16 2.92 7.30
C ALA A 25 1.33 1.67 6.96
N ALA A 26 0.35 1.32 7.80
CA ALA A 26 -0.55 0.20 7.58
C ALA A 26 -1.35 0.35 6.26
N TRP A 27 -1.76 1.57 5.92
CA TRP A 27 -2.40 1.89 4.65
C TRP A 27 -1.47 1.61 3.46
N PHE A 28 -0.21 2.06 3.54
CA PHE A 28 0.77 1.79 2.48
C PHE A 28 1.12 0.30 2.36
N GLU A 29 1.14 -0.43 3.47
CA GLU A 29 1.33 -1.89 3.47
C GLU A 29 0.16 -2.62 2.82
N ALA A 30 -1.08 -2.21 3.12
CA ALA A 30 -2.27 -2.75 2.44
C ALA A 30 -2.24 -2.46 0.93
N LYS A 31 -1.80 -1.26 0.53
CA LYS A 31 -1.59 -0.91 -0.88
C LYS A 31 -0.51 -1.76 -1.54
N ALA A 32 0.58 -2.08 -0.83
CA ALA A 32 1.64 -2.93 -1.36
C ALA A 32 1.11 -4.33 -1.70
N ARG A 33 0.35 -4.94 -0.78
CA ARG A 33 -0.26 -6.25 -0.95
C ARG A 33 -1.26 -6.31 -2.11
N LEU A 34 -2.03 -5.23 -2.32
CA LEU A 34 -2.91 -5.13 -3.49
C LEU A 34 -2.12 -5.18 -4.80
N HIS A 35 -1.07 -4.37 -4.92
CA HIS A 35 -0.25 -4.32 -6.12
C HIS A 35 0.53 -5.63 -6.35
N GLU A 36 0.98 -6.30 -5.28
CA GLU A 36 1.60 -7.62 -5.38
C GLU A 36 0.61 -8.67 -5.89
N HIS A 37 -0.63 -8.63 -5.42
CA HIS A 37 -1.70 -9.49 -5.91
C HIS A 37 -1.98 -9.25 -7.40
N LEU A 38 -2.10 -8.00 -7.83
CA LEU A 38 -2.29 -7.63 -9.25
C LEU A 38 -1.11 -8.07 -10.13
N ALA A 39 0.12 -7.95 -9.63
CA ALA A 39 1.30 -8.44 -10.34
C ALA A 39 1.31 -9.98 -10.46
N ALA A 40 0.74 -10.70 -9.49
CA ALA A 40 0.63 -12.15 -9.50
C ALA A 40 -0.44 -12.68 -10.47
N GLU A 41 -1.52 -11.92 -10.71
CA GLU A 41 -2.56 -12.26 -11.71
C GLU A 41 -2.02 -12.23 -13.15
N GLY A 42 -0.89 -11.54 -13.39
CA GLY A 42 -0.22 -11.46 -14.68
C GLY A 42 -0.84 -10.41 -15.62
N GLY A 43 -0.25 -10.23 -16.80
CA GLY A 43 -0.66 -9.22 -17.77
C GLY A 43 0.43 -8.21 -18.10
N ALA A 44 0.11 -7.30 -19.03
CA ALA A 44 1.06 -6.31 -19.54
C ALA A 44 1.59 -5.35 -18.44
N ASP A 45 0.78 -5.09 -17.42
CA ASP A 45 1.12 -4.17 -16.34
C ASP A 45 1.87 -4.83 -15.17
N ARG A 46 2.16 -6.14 -15.22
CA ARG A 46 2.79 -6.88 -14.11
C ARG A 46 4.04 -6.21 -13.54
N ALA A 47 4.95 -5.75 -14.40
CA ALA A 47 6.20 -5.11 -13.97
C ALA A 47 5.93 -3.79 -13.24
N ARG A 48 4.92 -3.04 -13.71
CA ARG A 48 4.49 -1.79 -13.07
C ARG A 48 3.84 -2.07 -11.72
N GLU A 49 2.95 -3.05 -11.64
CA GLU A 49 2.29 -3.45 -10.40
C GLU A 49 3.32 -3.92 -9.36
N SER A 50 4.31 -4.71 -9.77
CA SER A 50 5.40 -5.13 -8.88
C SER A 50 6.23 -3.93 -8.37
N ALA A 51 6.56 -2.97 -9.23
CA ALA A 51 7.27 -1.76 -8.81
C ALA A 51 6.44 -0.90 -7.83
N LEU A 52 5.13 -0.79 -8.05
CA LEU A 52 4.23 -0.08 -7.14
C LEU A 52 4.11 -0.77 -5.79
N ALA A 53 4.12 -2.11 -5.76
CA ALA A 53 4.13 -2.88 -4.53
C ALA A 53 5.38 -2.58 -3.68
N VAL A 54 6.57 -2.60 -4.31
CA VAL A 54 7.85 -2.30 -3.65
C VAL A 54 7.85 -0.86 -3.11
N GLN A 55 7.47 0.13 -3.93
CA GLN A 55 7.44 1.53 -3.50
C GLN A 55 6.50 1.77 -2.32
N ALA A 56 5.33 1.12 -2.33
CA ALA A 56 4.37 1.22 -1.24
C ALA A 56 4.92 0.59 0.05
N HIS A 57 5.53 -0.59 -0.03
CA HIS A 57 6.15 -1.24 1.11
C HIS A 57 7.30 -0.42 1.71
N GLU A 58 8.19 0.11 0.87
CA GLU A 58 9.27 1.00 1.32
C GLU A 58 8.73 2.25 2.02
N HIS A 59 7.62 2.81 1.53
CA HIS A 59 7.01 3.97 2.16
C HIS A 59 6.42 3.62 3.53
N SER A 60 5.77 2.46 3.67
CA SER A 60 5.33 1.94 4.98
C SER A 60 6.49 1.86 5.97
N LEU A 61 7.61 1.25 5.57
CA LEU A 61 8.80 1.14 6.41
C LEU A 61 9.41 2.50 6.77
N ARG A 62 9.45 3.46 5.84
CA ARG A 62 9.95 4.82 6.13
C ARG A 62 9.11 5.53 7.18
N LEU A 63 7.78 5.40 7.11
CA LEU A 63 6.87 6.01 8.08
C LEU A 63 7.08 5.41 9.49
N LEU A 64 7.18 4.08 9.59
CA LEU A 64 7.44 3.40 10.86
C LEU A 64 8.81 3.79 11.44
N ARG A 65 9.85 3.88 10.60
CA ARG A 65 11.18 4.33 11.04
C ARG A 65 11.19 5.78 11.51
N THR A 66 10.50 6.68 10.80
CA THR A 66 10.41 8.10 11.19
C THR A 66 9.71 8.25 12.53
N ARG A 67 8.67 7.43 12.80
CA ARG A 67 8.01 7.39 14.10
C ARG A 67 8.90 6.83 15.21
N ALA A 68 9.71 5.82 14.94
CA ALA A 68 10.61 5.22 15.94
C ALA A 68 11.76 6.15 16.38
N VAL A 69 12.11 7.15 15.57
CA VAL A 69 13.16 8.13 15.84
C VAL A 69 12.62 9.41 16.52
N ALA A 70 11.30 9.59 16.57
CA ALA A 70 10.60 10.76 17.11
C ALA A 70 9.94 10.47 18.48
#